data_AF-R7U2S9-F1
#
_entry.id   AF-R7U2S9-F1
#
_cell.length_a   1.000
_cell.length_b   1.000
_cell.length_c   1.000
_cell.angle_alpha   90.00
_cell.angle_beta   90.00
_cell.angle_gamma   90.00
#
_symmetry.space_group_name_H-M   'P 1'
#
loop_
_entity.id
_entity.type
_entity.pdbx_description
1 polymer ?
#
loop_
_entity_poly.entity_id
_entity_poly.type
_entity_poly.pdbx_seq_one_letter_code
_entity_poly.pdbx_strand_id
1 'polypeptide(L)'
;MDRQLSVFDGEVDLGEALPILEGSLLDALPPISSRTVQVFLSSTFSDMAAERNALMEHVYPKLKDFCRDKYGLEFQVVDLRWGIREEAQDDHTIIETCLQEIERCKKTSIGPSFVVLMGQKYGYRPFPSKISADEFEKITSCLREAGKDVRILTTWFKKDTNVIPAVYCLQPISSLLKYYNSKDNVSLREKDRQTWDSTFHIIQNLLRDGSNLCCRKALLVHSDIEKYFISVTEYEIQKGMLEVPCPPKTCLCFTRHVRKLEDKATTLANPTAQKYIDIVAGGSALDRDAQNLLNVLKDGKIPNVLPDERNSEFFEVEWEGEGEPNEEEAYLKRLCATFYDKMKWLVIKCVMSVDSLCGNPNVTEILQHMTMCTGRSQVFRGREDVLQRIKNYLHEPQQLYPLVVYGQSGSGKTSVLAKAAYTLRQWQAGCSPVLVVRFLGTTVRCCSIRLVLGSVCWQIATVYNRCTAKIPGDYPGLVTYFNDILQVATAERPLVIFFDSLDQLAPTHRAFNLAWLPKLLPPH
;
A
#
# COMPACT_ATOMS: atom_id res chain seq x y z
N MET A 1 -2.75 -44.03 9.75
CA MET A 1 -1.71 -44.46 8.79
C MET A 1 -0.98 -43.21 8.35
N ASP A 2 0.14 -42.97 9.02
CA ASP A 2 0.98 -41.79 8.90
C ASP A 2 1.48 -41.59 7.47
N ARG A 3 1.23 -40.41 6.90
CA ARG A 3 2.07 -39.88 5.82
C ARG A 3 3.02 -38.87 6.45
N GLN A 4 4.25 -39.36 6.66
CA GLN A 4 5.41 -38.55 6.99
C GLN A 4 5.48 -37.33 6.05
N LEU A 5 5.57 -36.15 6.66
CA LEU A 5 6.07 -34.94 6.02
C LEU A 5 7.52 -35.23 5.60
N SER A 6 7.74 -35.55 4.33
CA SER A 6 9.07 -35.59 3.75
C SER A 6 9.63 -34.18 3.77
N VAL A 7 10.72 -34.00 4.50
CA VAL A 7 11.63 -32.85 4.37
C VAL A 7 12.07 -32.82 2.91
N PHE A 8 11.50 -31.90 2.13
CA PHE A 8 11.96 -31.62 0.78
C PHE A 8 13.33 -30.95 0.90
N ASP A 9 14.33 -31.53 0.25
CA ASP A 9 15.60 -30.85 -0.01
C ASP A 9 15.30 -29.53 -0.71
N GLY A 10 15.65 -28.43 -0.04
CA GLY A 10 15.32 -27.06 -0.42
C GLY A 10 16.12 -26.59 -1.64
N GLU A 11 15.75 -27.04 -2.83
CA GLU A 11 16.01 -26.27 -4.03
C GLU A 11 15.04 -25.08 -4.05
N VAL A 12 15.60 -23.87 -3.92
CA VAL A 12 14.87 -22.62 -4.14
C VAL A 12 14.23 -22.71 -5.52
N ASP A 13 12.92 -22.47 -5.62
CA ASP A 13 12.34 -22.14 -6.91
C ASP A 13 12.90 -20.77 -7.35
N LEU A 14 14.02 -20.81 -8.07
CA LEU A 14 14.71 -19.62 -8.59
C LEU A 14 13.78 -18.79 -9.49
N GLY A 15 12.67 -19.36 -9.98
CA GLY A 15 11.64 -18.64 -10.72
C GLY A 15 10.98 -17.53 -9.91
N GLU A 16 10.65 -17.75 -8.63
CA GLU A 16 10.06 -16.72 -7.76
C GLU A 16 11.11 -15.67 -7.33
N ALA A 17 12.38 -16.06 -7.21
CA ALA A 17 13.47 -15.17 -6.81
C ALA A 17 14.00 -14.30 -7.96
N LEU A 18 13.82 -14.71 -9.22
CA LEU A 18 14.43 -14.08 -10.39
C LEU A 18 14.16 -12.56 -10.50
N PRO A 19 12.93 -12.05 -10.28
CA PRO A 19 12.68 -10.61 -10.31
C PRO A 19 13.49 -9.83 -9.25
N ILE A 20 13.67 -10.42 -8.07
CA ILE A 20 14.49 -9.84 -6.99
C ILE A 20 15.97 -9.83 -7.42
N LEU A 21 16.44 -10.92 -8.02
CA LEU A 21 17.82 -11.06 -8.51
C LEU A 21 18.13 -10.15 -9.69
N GLU A 22 17.17 -9.89 -10.57
CA GLU A 22 17.28 -8.90 -11.66
C GLU A 22 17.30 -7.46 -11.16
N GLY A 23 17.10 -7.26 -9.85
CA GLY A 23 16.98 -5.93 -9.27
C GLY A 23 15.73 -5.21 -9.77
N SER A 24 14.64 -5.95 -10.03
CA SER A 24 13.33 -5.35 -10.17
C SER A 24 12.94 -4.81 -8.79
N LEU A 25 13.14 -3.51 -8.59
CA LEU A 25 12.69 -2.78 -7.41
C LEU A 25 11.16 -2.65 -7.50
N LEU A 26 10.49 -3.77 -7.23
CA LEU A 26 9.04 -3.86 -7.20
C LEU A 26 8.53 -2.98 -6.04
N ASP A 27 7.44 -2.26 -6.26
CA ASP A 27 6.78 -1.51 -5.18
C ASP A 27 6.27 -2.42 -4.04
N ALA A 28 6.26 -3.74 -4.25
CA ALA A 28 5.99 -4.76 -3.24
C ALA A 28 7.10 -5.83 -3.21
N LEU A 29 8.26 -5.47 -2.66
CA LEU A 29 9.24 -6.46 -2.23
C LEU A 29 8.67 -7.29 -1.07
N PRO A 30 8.96 -8.61 -1.01
CA PRO A 30 8.54 -9.42 0.12
C PRO A 30 9.15 -8.89 1.43
N PRO A 31 8.38 -8.86 2.53
CA PRO A 31 8.85 -8.35 3.80
C PRO A 31 9.99 -9.21 4.35
N ILE A 32 11.07 -8.57 4.76
CA ILE A 32 12.22 -9.24 5.35
C ILE A 32 11.98 -9.35 6.84
N SER A 33 12.07 -10.56 7.39
CA SER A 33 12.14 -10.80 8.84
C SER A 33 10.96 -10.31 9.69
N SER A 34 9.83 -9.95 9.07
CA SER A 34 8.61 -9.73 9.85
C SER A 34 8.24 -11.03 10.58
N ARG A 35 7.59 -10.92 11.72
CA ARG A 35 7.03 -12.08 12.44
C ARG A 35 5.54 -11.86 12.67
N THR A 36 4.90 -11.07 11.82
CA THR A 36 3.53 -10.62 12.04
C THR A 36 2.68 -10.80 10.79
N VAL A 37 1.46 -11.29 11.00
CA VAL A 37 0.35 -11.21 10.06
C VAL A 37 -0.57 -10.10 10.56
N GLN A 38 -0.56 -8.96 9.88
CA GLN A 38 -1.30 -7.77 10.27
C GLN A 38 -2.28 -7.42 9.16
N VAL A 39 -3.58 -7.48 9.47
CA VAL A 39 -4.65 -7.43 8.47
C VAL A 39 -5.52 -6.21 8.74
N PHE A 40 -5.62 -5.30 7.78
CA PHE A 40 -6.60 -4.22 7.85
C PHE A 40 -7.98 -4.73 7.45
N LEU A 41 -8.98 -4.53 8.31
CA LEU A 41 -10.37 -4.88 8.04
C LEU A 41 -11.17 -3.65 7.61
N SER A 42 -11.55 -3.60 6.33
CA SER A 42 -12.40 -2.56 5.77
C SER A 42 -13.86 -3.01 5.75
N SER A 43 -14.76 -2.22 6.34
CA SER A 43 -16.19 -2.42 6.24
C SER A 43 -16.95 -1.14 6.60
N THR A 44 -18.23 -1.08 6.23
CA THR A 44 -19.14 -0.06 6.78
C THR A 44 -19.47 -0.36 8.25
N PHE A 45 -19.70 0.69 9.04
CA PHE A 45 -19.81 0.56 10.49
C PHE A 45 -21.08 -0.18 10.95
N SER A 46 -22.24 0.22 10.42
CA SER A 46 -23.55 -0.26 10.86
C SER A 46 -24.00 -1.55 10.17
N ASP A 47 -23.67 -1.71 8.89
CA ASP A 47 -24.13 -2.84 8.07
C ASP A 47 -23.40 -4.13 8.46
N MET A 48 -22.08 -4.04 8.72
CA MET A 48 -21.21 -5.19 9.01
C MET A 48 -20.88 -5.35 10.49
N ALA A 49 -21.77 -4.93 11.40
CA ALA A 49 -21.49 -5.00 12.83
C ALA A 49 -21.48 -6.46 13.35
N ALA A 50 -22.48 -7.24 12.94
CA ALA A 50 -22.66 -8.65 13.29
C ALA A 50 -21.45 -9.51 12.95
N GLU A 51 -21.01 -9.39 11.69
CA GLU A 51 -19.92 -10.15 11.11
C GLU A 51 -18.60 -9.83 11.82
N ARG A 52 -18.34 -8.56 12.09
CA ARG A 52 -17.13 -8.14 12.82
C ARG A 52 -17.10 -8.68 14.24
N ASN A 53 -18.23 -8.63 14.95
CA ASN A 53 -18.36 -9.18 16.29
C ASN A 53 -18.09 -10.69 16.28
N ALA A 54 -18.72 -11.43 15.37
CA ALA A 54 -18.57 -12.87 15.24
C ALA A 54 -17.12 -13.28 14.91
N LEU A 55 -16.45 -12.54 14.01
CA LEU A 55 -15.04 -12.78 13.68
C LEU A 55 -14.11 -12.51 14.88
N MET A 56 -14.37 -11.44 15.64
CA MET A 56 -13.61 -11.10 16.83
C MET A 56 -13.72 -12.17 17.91
N GLU A 57 -14.93 -12.67 18.14
CA GLU A 57 -15.18 -13.67 19.17
C GLU A 57 -14.69 -15.06 18.78
N HIS A 58 -14.94 -15.50 17.54
CA HIS A 58 -14.82 -16.91 17.17
C HIS A 58 -13.65 -17.23 16.24
N VAL A 59 -13.07 -16.25 15.54
CA VAL A 59 -12.08 -16.48 14.47
C VAL A 59 -10.70 -15.93 14.81
N TYR A 60 -10.60 -14.69 15.27
CA TYR A 60 -9.29 -14.07 15.54
C TYR A 60 -8.47 -14.82 16.60
N PRO A 61 -9.04 -15.34 17.71
CA PRO A 61 -8.30 -16.16 18.66
C PRO A 61 -7.71 -17.43 18.01
N LYS A 62 -8.50 -18.12 17.17
CA LYS A 62 -8.07 -19.33 16.46
C LYS A 62 -6.96 -19.06 15.46
N LEU A 63 -7.05 -17.95 14.71
CA LEU A 63 -5.99 -17.54 13.78
C LEU A 63 -4.71 -17.15 14.53
N LYS A 64 -4.85 -16.51 15.70
CA LYS A 64 -3.71 -16.17 16.56
C LYS A 64 -2.99 -17.41 17.07
N ASP A 65 -3.74 -18.39 17.58
CA ASP A 65 -3.16 -19.67 18.02
C ASP A 65 -2.53 -20.42 16.85
N PHE A 66 -3.21 -20.49 15.69
CA PHE A 66 -2.67 -21.13 14.48
C PHE A 66 -1.33 -20.48 14.03
N CYS A 67 -1.29 -19.16 13.90
CA CYS A 67 -0.10 -18.44 13.44
C CYS A 67 1.07 -18.59 14.42
N ARG A 68 0.78 -18.48 15.73
CA ARG A 68 1.78 -18.62 16.79
C ARG A 68 2.33 -20.04 16.86
N ASP A 69 1.45 -21.04 16.92
CA ASP A 69 1.84 -22.41 17.22
C ASP A 69 2.47 -23.13 16.01
N LYS A 70 2.10 -22.75 14.78
CA LYS A 70 2.65 -23.36 13.56
C LYS A 70 3.87 -22.65 13.00
N TYR A 71 3.92 -21.32 13.10
CA TYR A 71 4.93 -20.51 12.39
C TYR A 71 5.67 -19.52 13.30
N GLY A 72 5.31 -19.44 14.59
CA GLY A 72 5.88 -18.44 15.49
C GLY A 72 5.53 -17.00 15.09
N LEU A 73 4.38 -16.81 14.44
CA LEU A 73 3.92 -15.51 13.96
C LEU A 73 2.88 -14.91 14.91
N GLU A 74 2.95 -13.59 15.10
CA GLU A 74 1.89 -12.81 15.73
C GLU A 74 0.78 -12.53 14.71
N PHE A 75 -0.48 -12.69 15.11
CA PHE A 75 -1.64 -12.34 14.29
C PHE A 75 -2.37 -11.16 14.91
N GLN A 76 -2.62 -10.12 14.12
CA GLN A 76 -3.34 -8.93 14.54
C GLN A 76 -4.28 -8.45 13.42
N VAL A 77 -5.50 -8.10 13.80
CA VAL A 77 -6.45 -7.40 12.93
C VAL A 77 -6.52 -5.94 13.34
N VAL A 78 -6.39 -5.05 12.37
CA VAL A 78 -6.59 -3.61 12.53
C VAL A 78 -8.01 -3.28 12.07
N ASP A 79 -8.92 -3.15 13.04
CA ASP A 79 -10.26 -2.63 12.86
C ASP A 79 -10.36 -1.28 13.59
N LEU A 80 -10.26 -0.18 12.85
CA LEU A 80 -10.30 1.17 13.41
C LEU A 80 -11.67 1.53 13.97
N ARG A 81 -12.72 0.77 13.67
CA ARG A 81 -14.08 1.07 14.14
C ARG A 81 -14.26 0.86 15.64
N TRP A 82 -13.37 0.09 16.30
CA TRP A 82 -13.34 -0.09 17.75
C TRP A 82 -12.51 0.98 18.49
N GLY A 83 -12.00 2.00 17.79
CA GLY A 83 -11.05 2.96 18.37
C GLY A 83 -10.99 4.35 17.75
N ILE A 84 -11.87 4.70 16.79
CA ILE A 84 -11.98 6.08 16.31
C ILE A 84 -12.44 6.94 17.48
N ARG A 85 -11.53 7.77 17.99
CA ARG A 85 -11.81 8.69 19.07
C ARG A 85 -12.57 9.91 18.54
N GLU A 86 -13.34 10.59 19.40
CA GLU A 86 -14.08 11.81 19.00
C GLU A 86 -13.15 12.88 18.41
N GLU A 87 -11.88 12.91 18.81
CA GLU A 87 -10.88 13.83 18.28
C GLU A 87 -10.61 13.63 16.78
N ALA A 88 -10.67 12.39 16.27
CA ALA A 88 -10.44 12.11 14.85
C ALA A 88 -11.58 12.62 13.95
N GLN A 89 -12.78 12.79 14.53
CA GLN A 89 -13.91 13.45 13.84
C GLN A 89 -13.71 14.97 13.81
N ASP A 90 -13.21 15.53 14.92
CA ASP A 90 -12.96 16.97 15.06
C ASP A 90 -11.88 17.47 14.11
N ASP A 91 -10.75 16.77 14.00
CA ASP A 91 -9.61 17.16 13.16
C ASP A 91 -9.66 16.60 11.72
N HIS A 92 -10.72 15.85 11.39
CA HIS A 92 -10.94 15.24 10.08
C HIS A 92 -9.83 14.28 9.62
N THR A 93 -9.19 13.58 10.56
CA THR A 93 -8.07 12.67 10.28
C THR A 93 -8.46 11.23 9.97
N ILE A 94 -9.75 10.85 10.08
CA ILE A 94 -10.23 9.46 9.89
C ILE A 94 -9.63 8.79 8.65
N ILE A 95 -9.73 9.43 7.48
CA ILE A 95 -9.21 8.87 6.22
C ILE A 95 -7.68 8.74 6.29
N GLU A 96 -6.99 9.78 6.76
CA GLU A 96 -5.52 9.77 6.87
C GLU A 96 -5.05 8.64 7.79
N THR A 97 -5.72 8.41 8.92
CA THR A 97 -5.45 7.28 9.83
C THR A 97 -5.71 5.93 9.18
N CYS A 98 -6.85 5.73 8.49
CA CYS A 98 -7.13 4.49 7.77
C CYS A 98 -6.03 4.17 6.75
N LEU A 99 -5.59 5.18 5.99
CA LEU A 99 -4.55 5.02 4.97
C LEU A 99 -3.19 4.68 5.54
N GLN A 100 -2.80 5.33 6.64
CA GLN A 100 -1.55 5.03 7.33
C GLN A 100 -1.54 3.58 7.85
N GLU A 101 -2.66 3.10 8.40
CA GLU A 101 -2.78 1.73 8.88
C GLU A 101 -2.83 0.69 7.76
N ILE A 102 -3.49 0.98 6.64
CA ILE A 102 -3.44 0.12 5.44
C ILE A 102 -2.00 -0.02 4.96
N GLU A 103 -1.28 1.10 4.83
CA GLU A 103 0.11 1.10 4.38
C GLU A 103 1.04 0.39 5.36
N ARG A 104 0.78 0.52 6.66
CA ARG A 104 1.47 -0.24 7.70
C ARG A 104 1.25 -1.74 7.53
N CYS A 105 0.00 -2.19 7.40
CA CYS A 105 -0.34 -3.61 7.23
C CYS A 105 0.35 -4.23 6.01
N LYS A 106 0.42 -3.51 4.88
CA LYS A 106 1.15 -3.95 3.69
C LYS A 106 2.64 -4.12 3.92
N LYS A 107 3.25 -3.20 4.68
CA LYS A 107 4.69 -3.21 4.96
C LYS A 107 5.09 -4.27 5.99
N THR A 108 4.24 -4.50 6.99
CA THR A 108 4.56 -5.37 8.11
C THR A 108 4.07 -6.80 7.89
N SER A 109 2.99 -7.04 7.16
CA SER A 109 2.40 -8.38 7.11
C SER A 109 3.16 -9.33 6.17
N ILE A 110 3.48 -10.54 6.67
CA ILE A 110 4.00 -11.65 5.86
C ILE A 110 2.94 -12.34 4.99
N GLY A 111 1.64 -12.02 5.17
CA GLY A 111 0.57 -12.70 4.46
C GLY A 111 -0.56 -11.73 4.09
N PRO A 112 -1.83 -12.09 4.37
CA PRO A 112 -2.93 -11.19 4.08
C PRO A 112 -2.74 -9.84 4.78
N SER A 113 -2.86 -8.75 4.04
CA SER A 113 -2.73 -7.38 4.56
C SER A 113 -4.04 -6.61 4.55
N PHE A 114 -5.03 -7.05 3.76
CA PHE A 114 -6.28 -6.33 3.58
C PHE A 114 -7.47 -7.28 3.40
N VAL A 115 -8.55 -7.05 4.13
CA VAL A 115 -9.82 -7.77 3.96
C VAL A 115 -10.95 -6.77 3.91
N VAL A 116 -11.87 -6.95 2.96
CA VAL A 116 -13.09 -6.15 2.89
C VAL A 116 -14.33 -7.00 3.19
N LEU A 117 -15.21 -6.47 4.05
CA LEU A 117 -16.58 -6.96 4.26
C LEU A 117 -17.55 -5.93 3.64
N MET A 118 -18.32 -6.34 2.64
CA MET A 118 -19.21 -5.45 1.89
C MET A 118 -20.66 -5.93 1.91
N GLY A 119 -21.58 -5.04 2.22
CA GLY A 119 -23.02 -5.32 2.24
C GLY A 119 -23.75 -4.49 1.18
N GLN A 120 -24.90 -3.92 1.55
CA GLN A 120 -25.70 -3.04 0.71
C GLN A 120 -25.61 -1.56 1.12
N LYS A 121 -24.81 -1.25 2.14
CA LYS A 121 -24.48 0.11 2.52
C LYS A 121 -23.13 0.53 1.93
N TYR A 122 -23.13 1.61 1.16
CA TYR A 122 -21.95 2.29 0.62
C TYR A 122 -21.25 3.15 1.68
N GLY A 123 -22.03 3.79 2.57
CA GLY A 123 -21.54 4.43 3.78
C GLY A 123 -21.13 5.91 3.64
N TYR A 124 -20.33 6.37 4.61
CA TYR A 124 -19.99 7.78 4.80
C TYR A 124 -19.09 8.32 3.68
N ARG A 125 -19.49 9.44 3.06
CA ARG A 125 -18.82 10.10 1.90
C ARG A 125 -18.30 11.50 2.27
N PRO A 126 -17.21 11.61 3.05
CA PRO A 126 -16.63 12.90 3.40
C PRO A 126 -16.00 13.59 2.19
N PHE A 127 -15.90 14.92 2.25
CA PHE A 127 -15.00 15.67 1.38
C PHE A 127 -13.57 15.68 1.95
N PRO A 128 -12.53 15.87 1.12
CA PRO A 128 -11.15 15.90 1.58
C PRO A 128 -10.89 17.02 2.60
N SER A 129 -10.15 16.70 3.67
CA SER A 129 -9.69 17.69 4.66
C SER A 129 -8.54 18.56 4.14
N LYS A 130 -7.84 18.12 3.08
CA LYS A 130 -6.77 18.85 2.40
C LYS A 130 -7.05 18.88 0.91
N ILE A 131 -7.11 20.08 0.31
CA ILE A 131 -7.33 20.29 -1.12
C ILE A 131 -6.18 21.13 -1.67
N SER A 132 -5.65 20.83 -2.86
CA SER A 132 -4.58 21.65 -3.43
C SER A 132 -5.04 23.09 -3.64
N ALA A 133 -4.14 24.07 -3.50
CA ALA A 133 -4.51 25.48 -3.66
C ALA A 133 -5.07 25.78 -5.05
N ASP A 134 -4.44 25.24 -6.08
CA ASP A 134 -4.90 25.38 -7.47
C ASP A 134 -6.34 24.84 -7.65
N GLU A 135 -6.61 23.63 -7.16
CA GLU A 135 -7.93 23.01 -7.27
C GLU A 135 -9.00 23.76 -6.47
N PHE A 136 -8.70 24.15 -5.23
CA PHE A 136 -9.64 24.89 -4.38
C PHE A 136 -9.99 26.26 -4.96
N GLU A 137 -8.99 26.96 -5.51
CA GLU A 137 -9.17 28.26 -6.16
C GLU A 137 -10.01 28.14 -7.45
N LYS A 138 -9.78 27.09 -8.26
CA LYS A 138 -10.63 26.77 -9.43
C LYS A 138 -12.08 26.49 -9.04
N ILE A 139 -12.30 25.64 -8.04
CA ILE A 139 -13.64 25.28 -7.54
C ILE A 139 -14.38 26.54 -7.04
N THR A 140 -13.72 27.35 -6.22
CA THR A 140 -14.34 28.57 -5.68
C THR A 140 -14.61 29.63 -6.75
N SER A 141 -13.76 29.77 -7.77
CA SER A 141 -14.02 30.65 -8.92
C SER A 141 -15.26 30.21 -9.69
N CYS A 142 -15.35 28.92 -10.05
CA CYS A 142 -16.50 28.38 -10.77
C CYS A 142 -17.82 28.55 -10.00
N LEU A 143 -17.80 28.37 -8.68
CA LEU A 143 -18.98 28.57 -7.84
C LEU A 143 -19.41 30.05 -7.80
N ARG A 144 -18.46 30.99 -7.70
CA ARG A 144 -18.76 32.44 -7.74
C ARG A 144 -19.36 32.85 -9.08
N GLU A 145 -18.80 32.37 -10.19
CA GLU A 145 -19.35 32.60 -11.53
C GLU A 145 -20.76 32.04 -11.69
N ALA A 146 -21.07 30.93 -11.01
CA ALA A 146 -22.41 30.34 -10.96
C ALA A 146 -23.35 31.02 -9.94
N GLY A 147 -22.94 32.14 -9.33
CA GLY A 147 -23.74 32.90 -8.37
C GLY A 147 -23.91 32.24 -7.00
N LYS A 148 -23.07 31.26 -6.66
CA LYS A 148 -23.10 30.56 -5.37
C LYS A 148 -22.28 31.32 -4.32
N ASP A 149 -22.76 31.32 -3.07
CA ASP A 149 -22.03 31.88 -1.94
C ASP A 149 -20.95 30.89 -1.46
N VAL A 150 -19.68 31.29 -1.59
CA VAL A 150 -18.51 30.49 -1.18
C VAL A 150 -17.92 30.90 0.16
N ARG A 151 -18.53 31.86 0.89
CA ARG A 151 -17.98 32.35 2.16
C ARG A 151 -17.75 31.22 3.16
N ILE A 152 -18.68 30.26 3.23
CA ILE A 152 -18.57 29.10 4.11
C ILE A 152 -17.31 28.27 3.81
N LEU A 153 -16.94 28.08 2.54
CA LEU A 153 -15.71 27.38 2.17
C LEU A 153 -14.48 28.15 2.65
N THR A 154 -14.43 29.47 2.46
CA THR A 154 -13.29 30.30 2.92
C THR A 154 -13.21 30.49 4.44
N THR A 155 -14.33 30.31 5.14
CA THR A 155 -14.36 30.29 6.60
C THR A 155 -13.71 29.02 7.13
N TRP A 156 -14.10 27.86 6.57
CA TRP A 156 -13.72 26.54 7.04
C TRP A 156 -12.39 26.02 6.49
N PHE A 157 -11.96 26.46 5.30
CA PHE A 157 -10.68 26.08 4.72
C PHE A 157 -9.67 27.23 4.81
N LYS A 158 -8.48 26.96 5.35
CA LYS A 158 -7.37 27.92 5.44
C LYS A 158 -6.18 27.48 4.59
N LYS A 159 -5.61 28.44 3.85
CA LYS A 159 -4.45 28.20 2.99
C LYS A 159 -3.21 27.99 3.85
N ASP A 160 -2.59 26.84 3.71
CA ASP A 160 -1.28 26.52 4.24
C ASP A 160 -0.23 26.66 3.13
N THR A 161 0.71 27.57 3.34
CA THR A 161 1.81 27.87 2.41
C THR A 161 3.12 27.21 2.82
N ASN A 162 3.14 26.50 3.95
CA ASN A 162 4.30 25.73 4.40
C ASN A 162 4.44 24.40 3.64
N VAL A 163 3.34 23.93 3.02
CA VAL A 163 3.34 22.78 2.11
C VAL A 163 3.59 23.29 0.69
N ILE A 164 4.46 22.61 -0.07
CA ILE A 164 4.74 22.93 -1.48
C ILE A 164 4.38 21.71 -2.34
N PRO A 165 3.42 21.83 -3.28
CA PRO A 165 2.58 23.00 -3.56
C PRO A 165 1.61 23.30 -2.41
N ALA A 166 1.19 24.57 -2.29
CA ALA A 166 0.31 25.03 -1.22
C ALA A 166 -1.04 24.30 -1.23
N VAL A 167 -1.65 24.16 -0.06
CA VAL A 167 -2.92 23.44 0.14
C VAL A 167 -3.89 24.28 0.97
N TYR A 168 -5.18 24.01 0.85
CA TYR A 168 -6.21 24.48 1.77
C TYR A 168 -6.57 23.35 2.73
N CYS A 169 -6.45 23.63 4.04
CA CYS A 169 -6.74 22.70 5.12
C CYS A 169 -8.07 23.06 5.78
N LEU A 170 -8.95 22.08 5.89
CA LEU A 170 -10.16 22.15 6.69
C LEU A 170 -9.79 22.33 8.16
N GLN A 171 -10.36 23.34 8.80
CA GLN A 171 -10.12 23.63 10.20
C GLN A 171 -10.83 22.60 11.10
N PRO A 172 -10.28 22.28 12.29
CA PRO A 172 -10.97 21.45 13.26
C PRO A 172 -12.35 22.02 13.59
N ILE A 173 -13.35 21.16 13.80
CA ILE A 173 -14.72 21.58 14.11
C ILE A 173 -14.76 22.50 15.33
N SER A 174 -14.05 22.12 16.38
CA SER A 174 -13.93 22.82 17.66
C SER A 174 -13.27 24.20 17.57
N SER A 175 -12.55 24.49 16.47
CA SER A 175 -11.94 25.81 16.24
C SER A 175 -12.99 26.91 16.01
N LEU A 176 -14.14 26.54 15.42
CA LEU A 176 -15.26 27.44 15.16
C LEU A 176 -16.48 27.12 16.04
N LEU A 177 -16.65 25.86 16.44
CA LEU A 177 -17.76 25.36 17.26
C LEU A 177 -17.23 24.84 18.60
N LYS A 178 -16.97 25.78 19.53
CA LYS A 178 -16.21 25.54 20.77
C LYS A 178 -16.76 24.41 21.65
N TYR A 179 -18.07 24.16 21.62
CA TYR A 179 -18.71 23.16 22.48
C TYR A 179 -18.87 21.80 21.79
N TYR A 180 -18.41 21.63 20.55
CA TYR A 180 -18.55 20.39 19.78
C TYR A 180 -18.04 19.13 20.54
N ASN A 181 -16.91 19.27 21.26
CA ASN A 181 -16.31 18.22 22.08
C ASN A 181 -16.53 18.41 23.60
N SER A 182 -17.38 19.35 24.00
CA SER A 182 -17.60 19.68 25.42
C SER A 182 -18.32 18.54 26.14
N LYS A 183 -17.70 17.98 27.19
CA LYS A 183 -18.33 16.97 28.05
C LYS A 183 -19.28 17.59 29.08
N ASP A 184 -19.02 18.82 29.50
CA ASP A 184 -19.75 19.47 30.60
C ASP A 184 -21.05 20.15 30.13
N ASN A 185 -21.06 20.72 28.92
CA ASN A 185 -22.18 21.47 28.37
C ASN A 185 -22.94 20.68 27.30
N VAL A 186 -23.81 19.75 27.72
CA VAL A 186 -24.54 18.84 26.81
C VAL A 186 -25.43 19.57 25.80
N SER A 187 -26.19 20.57 26.23
CA SER A 187 -27.11 21.32 25.34
C SER A 187 -26.37 22.14 24.27
N LEU A 188 -25.27 22.80 24.66
CA LEU A 188 -24.43 23.55 23.72
C LEU A 188 -23.69 22.61 22.77
N ARG A 189 -23.24 21.44 23.26
CA ARG A 189 -22.65 20.40 22.41
C ARG A 189 -23.61 19.92 21.34
N GLU A 190 -24.86 19.63 21.72
CA GLU A 190 -25.86 19.15 20.77
C GLU A 190 -26.19 20.21 19.71
N LYS A 191 -26.29 21.48 20.11
CA LYS A 191 -26.46 22.61 19.19
C LYS A 191 -25.28 22.75 18.23
N ASP A 192 -24.05 22.66 18.72
CA ASP A 192 -22.84 22.73 17.90
C ASP A 192 -22.75 21.54 16.93
N ARG A 193 -23.12 20.32 17.37
CA ARG A 193 -23.19 19.13 16.50
C ARG A 193 -24.22 19.29 15.38
N GLN A 194 -25.43 19.77 15.68
CA GLN A 194 -26.45 20.06 14.66
C GLN A 194 -26.00 21.15 13.68
N THR A 195 -25.30 22.17 14.19
CA THR A 195 -24.72 23.25 13.37
C THR A 195 -23.66 22.70 12.43
N TRP A 196 -22.79 21.81 12.93
CA TRP A 196 -21.80 21.12 12.11
C TRP A 196 -22.46 20.25 11.04
N ASP A 197 -23.45 19.42 11.39
CA ASP A 197 -24.13 18.54 10.43
C ASP A 197 -24.71 19.34 9.26
N SER A 198 -25.37 20.47 9.57
CA SER A 198 -25.90 21.39 8.57
C SER A 198 -24.79 22.01 7.71
N THR A 199 -23.71 22.45 8.36
CA THR A 199 -22.54 23.05 7.69
C THR A 199 -21.84 22.05 6.76
N PHE A 200 -21.66 20.82 7.23
CA PHE A 200 -21.05 19.71 6.49
C PHE A 200 -21.81 19.47 5.17
N HIS A 201 -23.14 19.38 5.23
CA HIS A 201 -23.95 19.19 4.02
C HIS A 201 -23.85 20.36 3.04
N ILE A 202 -23.81 21.61 3.55
CA ILE A 202 -23.63 22.79 2.69
C ILE A 202 -22.26 22.75 1.99
N ILE A 203 -21.18 22.49 2.73
CA ILE A 203 -19.83 22.41 2.18
C ILE A 203 -19.74 21.26 1.17
N GLN A 204 -20.27 20.09 1.51
CA GLN A 204 -20.26 18.91 0.64
C GLN A 204 -20.97 19.21 -0.69
N ASN A 205 -22.15 19.82 -0.65
CA ASN A 205 -22.89 20.18 -1.87
C ASN A 205 -22.13 21.21 -2.69
N LEU A 206 -21.57 22.25 -2.07
CA LEU A 206 -20.77 23.26 -2.79
C LEU A 206 -19.54 22.64 -3.46
N LEU A 207 -18.80 21.77 -2.78
CA LEU A 207 -17.61 21.12 -3.34
C LEU A 207 -17.97 20.15 -4.48
N ARG A 208 -19.06 19.39 -4.35
CA ARG A 208 -19.57 18.51 -5.41
C ARG A 208 -20.07 19.29 -6.63
N ASP A 209 -20.82 20.37 -6.40
CA ASP A 209 -21.30 21.24 -7.48
C ASP A 209 -20.12 21.93 -8.19
N GLY A 210 -19.19 22.49 -7.41
CA GLY A 210 -18.05 23.22 -7.95
C GLY A 210 -17.07 22.33 -8.70
N SER A 211 -16.78 21.12 -8.19
CA SER A 211 -15.94 20.14 -8.88
C SER A 211 -16.58 19.67 -10.20
N ASN A 212 -17.88 19.41 -10.22
CA ASN A 212 -18.62 19.09 -11.44
C ASN A 212 -18.59 20.24 -12.46
N LEU A 213 -18.75 21.49 -12.02
CA LEU A 213 -18.64 22.67 -12.88
C LEU A 213 -17.23 22.82 -13.46
N CYS A 214 -16.20 22.61 -12.66
CA CYS A 214 -14.81 22.59 -13.12
C CYS A 214 -14.57 21.51 -14.17
N CYS A 215 -15.11 20.30 -13.96
CA CYS A 215 -14.99 19.20 -14.92
C CYS A 215 -15.68 19.52 -16.25
N ARG A 216 -16.88 20.11 -16.22
CA ARG A 216 -17.59 20.57 -17.43
C ARG A 216 -16.84 21.66 -18.19
N LYS A 217 -16.05 22.48 -17.49
CA LYS A 217 -15.17 23.51 -18.06
C LYS A 217 -13.77 22.99 -18.42
N ALA A 218 -13.51 21.69 -18.27
CA ALA A 218 -12.19 21.06 -18.48
C ALA A 218 -11.05 21.67 -17.64
N LEU A 219 -11.37 22.23 -16.46
CA LEU A 219 -10.38 22.77 -15.51
C LEU A 219 -9.81 21.71 -14.57
N LEU A 220 -10.57 20.63 -14.36
CA LEU A 220 -10.22 19.44 -13.59
C LEU A 220 -10.62 18.21 -14.39
N VAL A 221 -9.90 17.10 -14.22
CA VAL A 221 -10.27 15.81 -14.83
C VAL A 221 -11.16 14.99 -13.90
N HIS A 222 -11.88 14.01 -14.46
CA HIS A 222 -12.81 13.18 -13.69
C HIS A 222 -12.14 12.46 -12.50
N SER A 223 -10.92 11.95 -12.68
CA SER A 223 -10.17 11.29 -11.61
C SER A 223 -9.87 12.20 -10.41
N ASP A 224 -9.71 13.51 -10.63
CA ASP A 224 -9.38 14.46 -9.57
C ASP A 224 -10.59 14.73 -8.66
N ILE A 225 -11.80 14.61 -9.21
CA ILE A 225 -13.04 14.95 -8.50
C ILE A 225 -13.66 13.76 -7.77
N GLU A 226 -13.26 12.51 -8.08
CA GLU A 226 -13.84 11.29 -7.46
C GLU A 226 -13.82 11.35 -5.92
N LYS A 227 -12.75 11.91 -5.34
CA LYS A 227 -12.57 12.09 -3.89
C LYS A 227 -13.66 12.90 -3.17
N TYR A 228 -14.50 13.65 -3.90
CA TYR A 228 -15.66 14.37 -3.33
C TYR A 228 -16.94 13.53 -3.27
N PHE A 229 -16.96 12.38 -3.95
CA PHE A 229 -18.14 11.54 -4.13
C PHE A 229 -18.01 10.17 -3.48
N ILE A 230 -16.80 9.64 -3.37
CA ILE A 230 -16.60 8.27 -2.88
C ILE A 230 -16.69 8.13 -1.36
N SER A 231 -17.03 6.93 -0.88
CA SER A 231 -17.08 6.63 0.55
C SER A 231 -15.69 6.38 1.13
N VAL A 232 -15.57 6.46 2.46
CA VAL A 232 -14.36 6.05 3.17
C VAL A 232 -13.99 4.60 2.85
N THR A 233 -14.98 3.72 2.80
CA THR A 233 -14.79 2.30 2.45
C THR A 233 -14.32 2.13 1.01
N GLU A 234 -14.84 2.89 0.04
CA GLU A 234 -14.27 2.87 -1.32
C GLU A 234 -12.81 3.34 -1.31
N TYR A 235 -12.48 4.39 -0.57
CA TYR A 235 -11.11 4.90 -0.47
C TYR A 235 -10.15 3.86 0.14
N GLU A 236 -10.61 3.15 1.17
CA GLU A 236 -9.91 2.00 1.77
C GLU A 236 -9.70 0.87 0.76
N ILE A 237 -10.71 0.51 -0.04
CA ILE A 237 -10.63 -0.53 -1.08
C ILE A 237 -9.67 -0.11 -2.21
N GLN A 238 -9.74 1.15 -2.67
CA GLN A 238 -8.85 1.66 -3.71
C GLN A 238 -7.40 1.49 -3.29
N LYS A 239 -7.05 1.95 -2.08
CA LYS A 239 -5.68 1.90 -1.58
C LYS A 239 -5.28 0.51 -1.08
N GLY A 240 -6.18 -0.23 -0.46
CA GLY A 240 -5.91 -1.52 0.17
C GLY A 240 -5.95 -2.72 -0.78
N MET A 241 -6.64 -2.59 -1.92
CA MET A 241 -6.87 -3.69 -2.85
C MET A 241 -6.63 -3.29 -4.31
N LEU A 242 -7.28 -2.25 -4.84
CA LEU A 242 -7.27 -1.97 -6.29
C LEU A 242 -5.91 -1.49 -6.81
N GLU A 243 -5.22 -0.67 -6.03
CA GLU A 243 -3.90 -0.12 -6.38
C GLU A 243 -2.73 -1.01 -5.91
N VAL A 244 -3.03 -2.16 -5.30
CA VAL A 244 -2.01 -3.07 -4.76
C VAL A 244 -1.46 -3.96 -5.88
N PRO A 245 -0.13 -4.16 -5.97
CA PRO A 245 0.43 -5.14 -6.90
C PRO A 245 0.01 -6.56 -6.51
N CYS A 246 -0.56 -7.30 -7.46
CA CYS A 246 -1.05 -8.68 -7.30
C CYS A 246 -2.01 -8.88 -6.09
N PRO A 247 -3.19 -8.23 -6.06
CA PRO A 247 -4.15 -8.31 -4.95
C PRO A 247 -4.51 -9.74 -4.50
N PRO A 248 -4.63 -10.76 -5.38
CA PRO A 248 -4.93 -12.13 -4.96
C PRO A 248 -3.90 -12.76 -4.01
N LYS A 249 -2.70 -12.19 -3.88
CA LYS A 249 -1.68 -12.67 -2.92
C LYS A 249 -1.89 -12.17 -1.50
N THR A 250 -2.63 -11.08 -1.29
CA THR A 250 -2.67 -10.40 0.02
C THR A 250 -4.08 -9.95 0.44
N CYS A 251 -5.06 -10.04 -0.44
CA CYS A 251 -6.39 -9.49 -0.23
C CYS A 251 -7.49 -10.55 -0.23
N LEU A 252 -8.51 -10.37 0.63
CA LEU A 252 -9.77 -11.13 0.58
C LEU A 252 -10.98 -10.20 0.52
N CYS A 253 -12.07 -10.70 -0.05
CA CYS A 253 -13.34 -10.00 -0.15
C CYS A 253 -14.49 -10.91 0.31
N PHE A 254 -15.33 -10.44 1.21
CA PHE A 254 -16.54 -11.12 1.63
C PHE A 254 -17.72 -10.19 1.39
N THR A 255 -18.69 -10.64 0.61
CA THR A 255 -19.86 -9.83 0.25
C THR A 255 -21.14 -10.48 0.77
N ARG A 256 -22.00 -9.72 1.43
CA ARG A 256 -23.37 -10.13 1.77
C ARG A 256 -24.37 -9.38 0.91
N HIS A 257 -25.37 -10.09 0.41
CA HIS A 257 -26.58 -9.50 -0.16
C HIS A 257 -27.79 -9.89 0.68
N VAL A 258 -28.58 -8.90 1.06
CA VAL A 258 -29.84 -9.04 1.78
C VAL A 258 -30.99 -8.90 0.80
N ARG A 259 -31.69 -10.00 0.56
CA ARG A 259 -32.89 -10.01 -0.29
C ARG A 259 -34.01 -9.20 0.35
N LYS A 260 -34.86 -8.60 -0.49
CA LYS A 260 -36.03 -7.78 -0.10
C LYS A 260 -35.70 -6.49 0.67
N LEU A 261 -34.41 -6.17 0.87
CA LEU A 261 -33.98 -4.92 1.52
C LEU A 261 -34.20 -3.68 0.62
N GLU A 262 -34.32 -3.86 -0.69
CA GLU A 262 -34.52 -2.75 -1.65
C GLU A 262 -36.00 -2.43 -1.90
N ASP A 263 -36.92 -3.19 -1.29
CA ASP A 263 -38.37 -2.98 -1.40
C ASP A 263 -38.77 -1.68 -0.69
N LYS A 264 -38.88 -0.59 -1.47
CA LYS A 264 -39.09 0.77 -0.95
C LYS A 264 -40.16 0.90 0.14
N ALA A 265 -41.27 0.18 0.01
CA ALA A 265 -42.39 0.27 0.95
C ALA A 265 -42.04 -0.28 2.34
N THR A 266 -41.26 -1.35 2.43
CA THR A 266 -40.83 -1.98 3.68
C THR A 266 -39.58 -1.30 4.25
N THR A 267 -38.65 -0.90 3.39
CA THR A 267 -37.36 -0.33 3.79
C THR A 267 -37.47 1.07 4.37
N LEU A 268 -38.27 1.96 3.76
CA LEU A 268 -38.44 3.33 4.25
C LEU A 268 -39.33 3.38 5.52
N ALA A 269 -40.17 2.37 5.73
CA ALA A 269 -41.02 2.25 6.90
C ALA A 269 -40.27 1.69 8.13
N ASN A 270 -39.14 1.00 7.93
CA ASN A 270 -38.38 0.38 9.01
C ASN A 270 -37.12 1.20 9.39
N PRO A 271 -37.04 1.77 10.61
CA PRO A 271 -35.87 2.50 11.07
C PRO A 271 -34.56 1.69 11.11
N THR A 272 -34.62 0.36 11.26
CA THR A 272 -33.43 -0.50 11.29
C THR A 272 -32.81 -0.67 9.90
N ALA A 273 -33.58 -0.52 8.83
CA ALA A 273 -33.10 -0.66 7.46
C ALA A 273 -31.99 0.35 7.12
N GLN A 274 -32.02 1.55 7.72
CA GLN A 274 -30.97 2.56 7.53
C GLN A 274 -29.58 2.09 7.98
N LYS A 275 -29.49 1.03 8.80
CA LYS A 275 -28.21 0.41 9.16
C LYS A 275 -27.57 -0.33 7.98
N TYR A 276 -28.37 -0.85 7.06
CA TYR A 276 -27.97 -1.79 6.00
C TYR A 276 -28.05 -1.21 4.58
N ILE A 277 -28.72 -0.08 4.37
CA ILE A 277 -28.82 0.60 3.07
C ILE A 277 -28.77 2.14 3.22
N ASP A 278 -28.20 2.84 2.25
CA ASP A 278 -28.11 4.31 2.27
C ASP A 278 -29.43 4.97 1.86
N ILE A 279 -29.84 5.95 2.65
CA ILE A 279 -31.08 6.72 2.46
C ILE A 279 -30.71 8.21 2.44
N VAL A 280 -31.39 8.96 1.57
CA VAL A 280 -31.18 10.41 1.41
C VAL A 280 -31.55 11.14 2.70
N ALA A 281 -30.87 12.26 2.98
CA ALA A 281 -31.18 13.13 4.11
C ALA A 281 -32.68 13.48 4.13
N GLY A 282 -33.33 13.26 5.28
CA GLY A 282 -34.78 13.40 5.45
C GLY A 282 -35.58 12.09 5.29
N GLY A 283 -34.94 10.97 4.97
CA GLY A 283 -35.57 9.65 5.03
C GLY A 283 -36.53 9.33 3.89
N SER A 284 -36.60 10.17 2.86
CA SER A 284 -37.67 10.12 1.85
C SER A 284 -37.45 9.09 0.74
N ALA A 285 -36.21 8.68 0.48
CA ALA A 285 -35.87 7.77 -0.61
C ALA A 285 -34.50 7.11 -0.40
N LEU A 286 -34.29 5.96 -1.03
CA LEU A 286 -32.98 5.33 -1.15
C LEU A 286 -32.01 6.23 -1.92
N ASP A 287 -30.75 6.28 -1.48
CA ASP A 287 -29.69 7.03 -2.14
C ASP A 287 -29.18 6.26 -3.37
N ARG A 288 -29.77 6.56 -4.54
CA ARG A 288 -29.45 5.89 -5.80
C ARG A 288 -28.00 6.08 -6.22
N ASP A 289 -27.41 7.23 -5.94
CA ASP A 289 -26.03 7.50 -6.31
C ASP A 289 -25.07 6.63 -5.49
N ALA A 290 -25.33 6.48 -4.19
CA ALA A 290 -24.60 5.57 -3.33
C ALA A 290 -24.71 4.11 -3.79
N GLN A 291 -25.93 3.66 -4.15
CA GLN A 291 -26.15 2.30 -4.65
C GLN A 291 -25.45 2.06 -6.01
N ASN A 292 -25.47 3.03 -6.92
CA ASN A 292 -24.75 2.94 -8.19
C ASN A 292 -23.24 2.80 -7.98
N LEU A 293 -22.65 3.62 -7.09
CA LEU A 293 -21.22 3.54 -6.77
C LEU A 293 -20.85 2.20 -6.12
N LEU A 294 -21.70 1.70 -5.22
CA LEU A 294 -21.50 0.39 -4.59
C LEU A 294 -21.54 -0.74 -5.63
N ASN A 295 -22.49 -0.73 -6.56
CA ASN A 295 -22.59 -1.74 -7.61
C ASN A 295 -21.37 -1.69 -8.55
N VAL A 296 -20.88 -0.50 -8.90
CA VAL A 296 -19.63 -0.35 -9.68
C VAL A 296 -18.43 -0.98 -8.97
N LEU A 297 -18.34 -0.86 -7.64
CA LEU A 297 -17.29 -1.54 -6.86
C LEU A 297 -17.47 -3.05 -6.84
N LYS A 298 -18.67 -3.51 -6.46
CA LYS A 298 -18.98 -4.91 -6.20
C LYS A 298 -18.97 -5.76 -7.46
N ASP A 299 -19.55 -5.25 -8.54
CA ASP A 299 -19.77 -6.02 -9.78
C ASP A 299 -18.74 -5.68 -10.87
N GLY A 300 -17.97 -4.60 -10.68
CA GLY A 300 -16.95 -4.14 -11.63
C GLY A 300 -15.54 -4.18 -11.05
N LYS A 301 -15.21 -3.23 -10.18
CA LYS A 301 -13.81 -2.97 -9.77
C LYS A 301 -13.18 -4.15 -9.03
N ILE A 302 -13.88 -4.77 -8.07
CA ILE A 302 -13.33 -5.85 -7.23
C ILE A 302 -13.16 -7.17 -7.99
N PRO A 303 -14.17 -7.68 -8.74
CA PRO A 303 -14.01 -8.91 -9.51
C PRO A 303 -12.87 -8.85 -10.54
N ASN A 304 -12.59 -7.66 -11.09
CA ASN A 304 -11.48 -7.46 -12.02
C ASN A 304 -10.09 -7.70 -11.40
N VAL A 305 -9.93 -7.48 -10.09
CA VAL A 305 -8.64 -7.67 -9.39
C VAL A 305 -8.60 -8.94 -8.55
N LEU A 306 -9.75 -9.45 -8.11
CA LEU A 306 -9.93 -10.71 -7.38
C LEU A 306 -10.88 -11.65 -8.14
N PRO A 307 -10.45 -12.21 -9.29
CA PRO A 307 -11.31 -13.07 -10.09
C PRO A 307 -11.45 -14.50 -9.54
N ASP A 308 -10.57 -14.92 -8.63
CA ASP A 308 -10.55 -16.28 -8.08
C ASP A 308 -11.45 -16.38 -6.84
N GLU A 309 -12.34 -17.37 -6.84
CA GLU A 309 -13.20 -17.73 -5.70
C GLU A 309 -12.40 -18.05 -4.44
N ARG A 310 -11.09 -18.31 -4.51
CA ARG A 310 -10.25 -18.44 -3.30
C ARG A 310 -10.12 -17.15 -2.51
N ASN A 311 -10.23 -15.99 -3.17
CA ASN A 311 -10.05 -14.68 -2.55
C ASN A 311 -11.38 -13.98 -2.26
N SER A 312 -12.46 -14.36 -2.94
CA SER A 312 -13.79 -13.76 -2.76
C SER A 312 -14.81 -14.78 -2.26
N GLU A 313 -15.74 -14.38 -1.39
CA GLU A 313 -16.90 -15.18 -1.01
C GLU A 313 -18.17 -14.34 -1.04
N PHE A 314 -19.27 -14.94 -1.51
CA PHE A 314 -20.58 -14.31 -1.56
C PHE A 314 -21.56 -15.04 -0.64
N PHE A 315 -22.31 -14.26 0.13
CA PHE A 315 -23.36 -14.72 1.02
C PHE A 315 -24.67 -14.02 0.69
N GLU A 316 -25.75 -14.73 0.95
CA GLU A 316 -27.09 -14.23 0.74
C GLU A 316 -27.91 -14.50 2.00
N VAL A 317 -28.63 -13.48 2.45
CA VAL A 317 -29.48 -13.50 3.64
C VAL A 317 -30.82 -12.88 3.27
N GLU A 318 -31.90 -13.26 3.96
CA GLU A 318 -33.24 -12.73 3.72
C GLU A 318 -33.63 -11.68 4.77
N TRP A 319 -34.31 -10.62 4.35
CA TRP A 319 -34.87 -9.61 5.26
C TRP A 319 -36.23 -10.05 5.79
N GLU A 320 -36.35 -10.27 7.11
CA GLU A 320 -37.58 -10.73 7.77
C GLU A 320 -38.50 -9.60 8.26
N GLY A 321 -38.17 -8.33 8.01
CA GLY A 321 -39.11 -7.21 8.14
C GLY A 321 -39.27 -6.58 9.54
N GLU A 322 -39.11 -7.32 10.64
CA GLU A 322 -39.35 -6.81 12.01
C GLU A 322 -38.13 -6.78 12.95
N GLY A 323 -36.89 -6.79 12.41
CA GLY A 323 -35.67 -6.79 13.25
C GLY A 323 -34.38 -6.38 12.54
N GLU A 324 -33.24 -6.69 13.18
CA GLU A 324 -31.98 -6.89 12.48
C GLU A 324 -32.16 -8.09 11.52
N PRO A 325 -31.51 -8.11 10.32
CA PRO A 325 -31.58 -9.28 9.45
C PRO A 325 -31.23 -10.47 10.32
N ASN A 326 -32.02 -11.54 10.23
CA ASN A 326 -31.83 -12.71 11.07
C ASN A 326 -30.35 -13.08 10.91
N GLU A 327 -29.55 -12.79 11.95
CA GLU A 327 -28.16 -13.18 12.03
C GLU A 327 -28.19 -14.67 12.27
N GLU A 328 -28.74 -15.41 11.30
CA GLU A 328 -29.00 -16.83 11.40
C GLU A 328 -27.69 -17.39 11.89
N GLU A 329 -27.73 -18.04 13.05
CA GLU A 329 -26.51 -18.56 13.67
C GLU A 329 -25.75 -19.41 12.64
N ALA A 330 -26.46 -20.01 11.69
CA ALA A 330 -25.95 -20.66 10.49
C ALA A 330 -25.16 -19.76 9.53
N TYR A 331 -25.67 -18.58 9.15
CA TYR A 331 -24.94 -17.59 8.31
C TYR A 331 -23.64 -17.17 8.97
N LEU A 332 -23.67 -16.69 10.22
CA LEU A 332 -22.47 -16.23 10.91
C LEU A 332 -21.47 -17.37 11.15
N LYS A 333 -21.95 -18.59 11.47
CA LYS A 333 -21.09 -19.79 11.57
C LYS A 333 -20.41 -20.09 10.24
N ARG A 334 -21.15 -20.03 9.12
CA ARG A 334 -20.59 -20.25 7.78
C ARG A 334 -19.57 -19.19 7.43
N LEU A 335 -19.89 -17.91 7.65
CA LEU A 335 -18.95 -16.80 7.44
C LEU A 335 -17.66 -17.00 8.23
N CYS A 336 -17.77 -17.29 9.53
CA CYS A 336 -16.61 -17.51 10.40
C CYS A 336 -15.74 -18.68 9.94
N ALA A 337 -16.37 -19.80 9.54
CA ALA A 337 -15.65 -20.96 9.01
C ALA A 337 -14.92 -20.63 7.70
N THR A 338 -15.64 -20.03 6.74
CA THR A 338 -15.07 -19.66 5.45
C THR A 338 -13.97 -18.60 5.58
N PHE A 339 -14.15 -17.61 6.45
CA PHE A 339 -13.13 -16.60 6.73
C PHE A 339 -11.87 -17.25 7.30
N TYR A 340 -12.02 -18.12 8.30
CA TYR A 340 -10.90 -18.84 8.90
C TYR A 340 -10.12 -19.65 7.85
N ASP A 341 -10.82 -20.42 7.01
CA ASP A 341 -10.18 -21.27 6.01
C ASP A 341 -9.45 -20.47 4.93
N LYS A 342 -10.08 -19.41 4.39
CA LYS A 342 -9.44 -18.56 3.37
C LYS A 342 -8.24 -17.79 3.94
N MET A 343 -8.37 -17.23 5.14
CA MET A 343 -7.26 -16.56 5.83
C MET A 343 -6.10 -17.51 6.10
N LYS A 344 -6.40 -18.68 6.66
CA LYS A 344 -5.42 -19.72 6.97
C LYS A 344 -4.68 -20.16 5.70
N TRP A 345 -5.41 -20.43 4.62
CA TRP A 345 -4.82 -20.80 3.34
C TRP A 345 -3.87 -19.72 2.82
N LEU A 346 -4.29 -18.45 2.87
CA LEU A 346 -3.47 -17.34 2.39
C LEU A 346 -2.21 -17.13 3.25
N VAL A 347 -2.34 -17.25 4.58
CA VAL A 347 -1.18 -17.25 5.50
C VAL A 347 -0.20 -18.36 5.15
N ILE A 348 -0.66 -19.61 5.00
CA ILE A 348 0.21 -20.75 4.67
C ILE A 348 0.95 -20.49 3.36
N LYS A 349 0.22 -20.07 2.32
CA LYS A 349 0.79 -19.81 0.99
C LYS A 349 1.88 -18.74 1.04
N CYS A 350 1.64 -17.63 1.73
CA CYS A 350 2.60 -16.55 1.82
C CYS A 350 3.83 -16.92 2.66
N VAL A 351 3.64 -17.61 3.79
CA VAL A 351 4.75 -18.10 4.61
C VAL A 351 5.64 -19.05 3.81
N MET A 352 5.05 -20.00 3.07
CA MET A 352 5.82 -20.93 2.24
C MET A 352 6.63 -20.22 1.14
N SER A 353 6.05 -19.20 0.49
CA SER A 353 6.77 -18.41 -0.52
C SER A 353 7.92 -17.61 0.11
N VAL A 354 7.70 -16.99 1.28
CA VAL A 354 8.74 -16.26 2.00
C VAL A 354 9.85 -17.20 2.48
N ASP A 355 9.52 -18.37 3.04
CA ASP A 355 10.49 -19.37 3.48
C ASP A 355 11.31 -19.92 2.30
N SER A 356 10.68 -20.17 1.15
CA SER A 356 11.37 -20.57 -0.09
C SER A 356 12.39 -19.50 -0.53
N LEU A 357 11.99 -18.23 -0.56
CA LEU A 357 12.85 -17.11 -0.94
C LEU A 357 13.98 -16.90 0.08
N CYS A 358 13.67 -16.96 1.37
CA CYS A 358 14.62 -16.68 2.45
C CYS A 358 15.52 -17.88 2.79
N GLY A 359 15.21 -19.07 2.27
CA GLY A 359 16.01 -20.28 2.43
C GLY A 359 17.41 -20.15 1.83
N ASN A 360 17.60 -19.27 0.84
CA ASN A 360 18.92 -18.99 0.27
C ASN A 360 19.53 -17.71 0.86
N PRO A 361 20.68 -17.80 1.56
CA PRO A 361 21.30 -16.64 2.18
C PRO A 361 21.70 -15.52 1.21
N ASN A 362 21.99 -15.83 -0.06
CA ASN A 362 22.30 -14.83 -1.07
C ASN A 362 21.04 -14.06 -1.49
N VAL A 363 19.91 -14.74 -1.65
CA VAL A 363 18.62 -14.10 -1.96
C VAL A 363 18.19 -13.18 -0.82
N THR A 364 18.29 -13.66 0.43
CA THR A 364 17.99 -12.88 1.63
C THR A 364 18.85 -11.61 1.73
N GLU A 365 20.16 -11.71 1.43
CA GLU A 365 21.05 -10.55 1.40
C GLU A 365 20.65 -9.55 0.31
N ILE A 366 20.38 -10.02 -0.92
CA ILE A 366 19.96 -9.16 -2.03
C ILE A 366 18.67 -8.44 -1.69
N LEU A 367 17.69 -9.15 -1.14
CA LEU A 367 16.43 -8.60 -0.69
C LEU A 367 16.64 -7.48 0.35
N GLN A 368 17.57 -7.65 1.31
CA GLN A 368 17.93 -6.60 2.29
C GLN A 368 18.41 -5.32 1.62
N HIS A 369 19.31 -5.41 0.63
CA HIS A 369 19.79 -4.24 -0.08
C HIS A 369 18.68 -3.58 -0.92
N MET A 370 17.82 -4.38 -1.54
CA MET A 370 16.67 -3.87 -2.32
C MET A 370 15.67 -3.13 -1.44
N THR A 371 15.36 -3.65 -0.26
CA THR A 371 14.49 -2.99 0.73
C THR A 371 15.10 -1.68 1.24
N MET A 372 16.41 -1.65 1.54
CA MET A 372 17.12 -0.41 1.89
C MET A 372 17.07 0.62 0.76
N CYS A 373 17.23 0.19 -0.49
CA CYS A 373 17.15 1.05 -1.67
C CYS A 373 15.77 1.69 -1.80
N THR A 374 14.72 0.87 -1.71
CA THR A 374 13.32 1.29 -1.84
C THR A 374 12.95 2.29 -0.74
N GLY A 375 13.23 1.96 0.53
CA GLY A 375 12.91 2.83 1.66
C GLY A 375 13.59 4.20 1.58
N ARG A 376 14.86 4.26 1.19
CA ARG A 376 15.60 5.52 1.01
C ARG A 376 15.10 6.35 -0.18
N SER A 377 14.63 5.70 -1.25
CA SER A 377 14.08 6.36 -2.43
C SER A 377 12.72 7.04 -2.17
N GLN A 378 11.86 6.43 -1.34
CA GLN A 378 10.52 6.95 -1.07
C GLN A 378 10.53 8.30 -0.32
N VAL A 379 11.47 8.48 0.61
CA VAL A 379 11.63 9.72 1.40
C VAL A 379 12.54 10.76 0.72
N PHE A 380 13.13 10.43 -0.42
CA PHE A 380 14.04 11.30 -1.13
C PHE A 380 13.33 12.52 -1.74
N ARG A 381 13.99 13.68 -1.69
CA ARG A 381 13.50 14.97 -2.23
C ARG A 381 14.68 15.78 -2.80
N GLY A 382 14.48 16.42 -3.95
CA GLY A 382 15.45 17.33 -4.58
C GLY A 382 16.60 16.64 -5.33
N ARG A 383 17.70 17.37 -5.57
CA ARG A 383 18.97 16.91 -6.20
C ARG A 383 18.80 16.41 -7.63
N GLU A 384 17.87 17.01 -8.36
CA GLU A 384 17.56 16.70 -9.76
C GLU A 384 18.78 16.90 -10.67
N ASP A 385 19.63 17.88 -10.37
CA ASP A 385 20.89 18.14 -11.07
C ASP A 385 21.87 16.95 -10.97
N VAL A 386 22.03 16.38 -9.78
CA VAL A 386 22.91 15.23 -9.54
C VAL A 386 22.34 13.98 -10.18
N LEU A 387 21.04 13.74 -10.05
CA LEU A 387 20.36 12.61 -10.69
C LEU A 387 20.46 12.69 -12.21
N GLN A 388 20.32 13.88 -12.79
CA GLN A 388 20.46 14.08 -14.22
C GLN A 388 21.88 13.76 -14.71
N ARG A 389 22.91 14.09 -13.94
CA ARG A 389 24.30 13.72 -14.27
C ARG A 389 24.52 12.20 -14.26
N ILE A 390 23.94 11.49 -13.28
CA ILE A 390 24.00 10.02 -13.23
C ILE A 390 23.24 9.43 -14.43
N LYS A 391 22.07 9.97 -14.75
CA LYS A 391 21.29 9.56 -15.92
C LYS A 391 22.07 9.75 -17.22
N ASN A 392 22.72 10.90 -17.41
CA ASN A 392 23.53 11.18 -18.60
C ASN A 392 24.69 10.18 -18.72
N TYR A 393 25.42 9.93 -17.63
CA TYR A 393 26.48 8.91 -17.58
C TYR A 393 25.99 7.54 -18.05
N LEU A 394 24.80 7.10 -17.60
CA LEU A 394 24.22 5.80 -17.98
C LEU A 394 23.77 5.73 -19.45
N HIS A 395 23.60 6.86 -20.13
CA HIS A 395 23.22 6.94 -21.55
C HIS A 395 24.41 7.17 -22.48
N GLU A 396 25.59 7.48 -21.96
CA GLU A 396 26.78 7.79 -22.77
C GLU A 396 27.54 6.51 -23.14
N PRO A 397 27.47 6.02 -24.41
CA PRO A 397 28.05 4.74 -24.81
C PRO A 397 29.59 4.72 -24.81
N GLN A 398 30.25 5.88 -24.65
CA GLN A 398 31.71 6.00 -24.64
C GLN A 398 32.31 6.10 -23.23
N GLN A 399 31.47 6.18 -22.19
CA GLN A 399 31.95 6.40 -20.83
C GLN A 399 32.22 5.06 -20.12
N LEU A 400 33.33 4.42 -20.49
CA LEU A 400 33.74 3.10 -19.98
C LEU A 400 34.51 3.18 -18.64
N TYR A 401 34.35 4.24 -17.85
CA TYR A 401 35.05 4.40 -16.56
C TYR A 401 34.07 4.44 -15.41
N PRO A 402 34.32 3.77 -14.27
CA PRO A 402 33.44 3.83 -13.11
C PRO A 402 33.12 5.26 -12.65
N LEU A 403 31.83 5.57 -12.50
CA LEU A 403 31.38 6.85 -11.94
C LEU A 403 31.55 6.86 -10.40
N VAL A 404 32.17 7.91 -9.88
CA VAL A 404 32.32 8.13 -8.43
C VAL A 404 31.44 9.29 -7.97
N VAL A 405 30.52 9.00 -7.05
CA VAL A 405 29.74 10.02 -6.33
C VAL A 405 30.38 10.28 -4.97
N TYR A 406 30.91 11.49 -4.78
CA TYR A 406 31.61 11.87 -3.55
C TYR A 406 31.03 13.16 -2.94
N GLY A 407 31.36 13.39 -1.67
CA GLY A 407 30.81 14.48 -0.86
C GLY A 407 31.00 14.22 0.63
N GLN A 408 30.80 15.25 1.45
CA GLN A 408 30.97 15.15 2.90
C GLN A 408 30.01 14.12 3.53
N SER A 409 30.34 13.63 4.73
CA SER A 409 29.43 12.77 5.48
C SER A 409 28.09 13.48 5.71
N GLY A 410 26.98 12.76 5.63
CA GLY A 410 25.63 13.33 5.75
C GLY A 410 25.13 14.12 4.54
N SER A 411 25.91 14.29 3.47
CA SER A 411 25.48 15.07 2.27
C SER A 411 24.40 14.39 1.41
N GLY A 412 23.95 13.18 1.78
CA GLY A 412 22.90 12.44 1.09
C GLY A 412 23.36 11.54 -0.06
N LYS A 413 24.66 11.23 -0.19
CA LYS A 413 25.21 10.35 -1.25
C LYS A 413 24.44 9.03 -1.40
N THR A 414 24.25 8.36 -0.28
CA THR A 414 23.55 7.08 -0.20
C THR A 414 22.10 7.18 -0.64
N SER A 415 21.41 8.27 -0.31
CA SER A 415 20.03 8.51 -0.74
C SER A 415 19.96 8.84 -2.24
N VAL A 416 20.94 9.57 -2.78
CA VAL A 416 21.06 9.82 -4.22
C VAL A 416 21.29 8.53 -5.00
N LEU A 417 22.23 7.68 -4.54
CA LEU A 417 22.49 6.37 -5.17
C LEU A 417 21.26 5.46 -5.12
N ALA A 418 20.58 5.39 -3.96
CA ALA A 418 19.35 4.63 -3.82
C ALA A 418 18.24 5.15 -4.78
N LYS A 419 18.09 6.48 -4.91
CA LYS A 419 17.12 7.06 -5.83
C LYS A 419 17.47 6.80 -7.29
N ALA A 420 18.74 6.89 -7.67
CA ALA A 420 19.20 6.57 -9.01
C ALA A 420 18.94 5.11 -9.37
N ALA A 421 19.30 4.18 -8.48
CA ALA A 421 19.02 2.75 -8.64
C ALA A 421 17.51 2.47 -8.79
N TYR A 422 16.67 3.10 -7.95
CA TYR A 422 15.21 2.99 -8.05
C TYR A 422 14.62 3.53 -9.36
N THR A 423 15.22 4.57 -9.92
CA THR A 423 14.73 5.22 -11.15
C THR A 423 15.33 4.61 -12.42
N LEU A 424 16.29 3.68 -12.30
CA LEU A 424 17.07 3.13 -13.42
C LEU A 424 16.19 2.59 -14.55
N ARG A 425 15.19 1.76 -14.22
CA ARG A 425 14.29 1.16 -15.21
C ARG A 425 13.48 2.21 -15.97
N GLN A 426 13.14 3.33 -15.34
CA GLN A 426 12.47 4.45 -16.01
C GLN A 426 13.40 5.20 -16.96
N TRP A 427 14.69 5.31 -16.61
CA TRP A 427 15.68 5.93 -17.49
C TRP A 427 16.00 5.06 -18.71
N GLN A 428 15.92 3.74 -18.57
CA GLN A 428 16.27 2.76 -19.61
C GLN A 428 15.04 2.03 -20.18
N ALA A 429 13.98 2.77 -20.53
CA ALA A 429 12.72 2.21 -21.01
C ALA A 429 12.81 1.39 -22.33
N GLY A 430 13.97 1.36 -22.99
CA GLY A 430 14.22 0.59 -24.23
C GLY A 430 14.96 -0.74 -24.03
N CYS A 431 15.37 -1.08 -22.81
CA CYS A 431 16.05 -2.34 -22.49
C CYS A 431 15.59 -2.89 -21.13
N SER A 432 16.07 -4.09 -20.76
CA SER A 432 15.77 -4.72 -19.48
C SER A 432 17.03 -4.76 -18.60
N PRO A 433 17.38 -3.65 -17.91
CA PRO A 433 18.59 -3.60 -17.11
C PRO A 433 18.53 -4.55 -15.92
N VAL A 434 19.66 -5.20 -15.67
CA VAL A 434 19.93 -5.97 -14.44
C VAL A 434 20.58 -5.03 -13.44
N LEU A 435 19.92 -4.82 -12.31
CA LEU A 435 20.39 -3.96 -11.24
C LEU A 435 21.03 -4.78 -10.12
N VAL A 436 22.29 -4.48 -9.80
CA VAL A 436 22.98 -4.99 -8.61
C VAL A 436 23.28 -3.82 -7.68
N VAL A 437 22.65 -3.80 -6.51
CA VAL A 437 22.92 -2.77 -5.48
C VAL A 437 23.49 -3.42 -4.23
N ARG A 438 24.55 -2.83 -3.66
CA ARG A 438 25.13 -3.23 -2.38
C ARG A 438 25.41 -1.99 -1.53
N PHE A 439 24.77 -1.94 -0.36
CA PHE A 439 25.08 -0.97 0.69
C PHE A 439 26.13 -1.62 1.60
N LEU A 440 27.38 -1.20 1.46
CA LEU A 440 28.49 -1.86 2.13
C LEU A 440 28.51 -1.50 3.62
N GLY A 441 28.94 -2.44 4.46
CA GLY A 441 28.93 -2.28 5.92
C GLY A 441 27.55 -2.43 6.61
N THR A 442 26.46 -2.67 5.88
CA THR A 442 25.11 -2.81 6.49
C THR A 442 24.75 -4.26 6.85
N THR A 443 25.47 -5.24 6.32
CA THR A 443 25.32 -6.67 6.63
C THR A 443 26.69 -7.26 6.90
N VAL A 444 26.78 -8.34 7.71
CA VAL A 444 28.06 -9.00 8.02
C VAL A 444 28.77 -9.50 6.75
N ARG A 445 28.00 -9.93 5.75
CA ARG A 445 28.51 -10.39 4.45
C ARG A 445 29.03 -9.24 3.57
N CYS A 446 28.52 -8.02 3.74
CA CYS A 446 28.97 -6.84 3.00
C CYS A 446 30.10 -6.04 3.65
N CYS A 447 30.75 -6.60 4.68
CA CYS A 447 31.95 -6.00 5.29
C CYS A 447 33.26 -6.50 4.65
N SER A 448 33.25 -7.66 3.97
CA SER A 448 34.45 -8.26 3.39
C SER A 448 34.37 -8.25 1.87
N ILE A 449 35.37 -7.67 1.20
CA ILE A 449 35.38 -7.58 -0.26
C ILE A 449 35.29 -8.96 -0.93
N ARG A 450 35.87 -10.00 -0.34
CA ARG A 450 35.77 -11.38 -0.84
C ARG A 450 34.31 -11.86 -0.86
N LEU A 451 33.55 -11.59 0.21
CA LEU A 451 32.15 -11.99 0.31
C LEU A 451 31.27 -11.15 -0.62
N VAL A 452 31.54 -9.86 -0.72
CA VAL A 452 30.85 -8.95 -1.65
C VAL A 452 31.03 -9.42 -3.10
N LEU A 453 32.25 -9.69 -3.53
CA LEU A 453 32.52 -10.18 -4.89
C LEU A 453 31.86 -11.53 -5.14
N GLY A 454 31.92 -12.47 -4.20
CA GLY A 454 31.22 -13.76 -4.30
C GLY A 454 29.70 -13.60 -4.46
N SER A 455 29.08 -12.74 -3.65
CA SER A 455 27.63 -12.45 -3.69
C SER A 455 27.22 -11.78 -5.01
N VAL A 456 27.99 -10.79 -5.48
CA VAL A 456 27.75 -10.09 -6.76
C VAL A 456 27.93 -11.03 -7.95
N CYS A 457 29.03 -11.80 -7.99
CA CYS A 457 29.28 -12.77 -9.05
C CYS A 457 28.18 -13.84 -9.10
N TRP A 458 27.72 -14.31 -7.94
CA TRP A 458 26.60 -15.26 -7.84
C TRP A 458 25.30 -14.69 -8.40
N GLN A 459 24.96 -13.45 -8.05
CA GLN A 459 23.77 -12.78 -8.58
C GLN A 459 23.84 -12.65 -10.11
N ILE A 460 24.94 -12.11 -10.64
CA ILE A 460 25.13 -11.94 -12.09
C ILE A 460 25.09 -13.29 -12.80
N ALA A 461 25.82 -14.29 -12.30
CA ALA A 461 25.83 -15.62 -12.90
C ALA A 461 24.42 -16.23 -12.94
N THR A 462 23.64 -16.07 -11.87
CA THR A 462 22.27 -16.61 -11.81
C THR A 462 21.34 -15.91 -12.82
N VAL A 463 21.35 -14.57 -12.88
CA VAL A 463 20.47 -13.80 -13.77
C VAL A 463 20.80 -13.98 -15.25
N TYR A 464 22.08 -14.13 -15.59
CA TYR A 464 22.54 -14.33 -16.97
C TYR A 464 22.71 -15.82 -17.34
N ASN A 465 22.09 -16.74 -16.58
CA ASN A 465 22.11 -18.19 -16.84
C ASN A 465 23.54 -18.76 -17.04
N ARG A 466 24.48 -18.34 -16.19
CA ARG A 466 25.85 -18.87 -16.09
C ARG A 466 25.96 -19.85 -14.93
N CYS A 467 26.91 -20.79 -15.06
CA CYS A 467 27.14 -21.81 -14.05
C CYS A 467 27.72 -21.22 -12.75
N THR A 468 26.93 -21.22 -11.69
CA THR A 468 27.32 -20.73 -10.34
C THR A 468 28.37 -21.60 -9.66
N ALA A 469 28.48 -22.89 -10.03
CA ALA A 469 29.51 -23.80 -9.52
C ALA A 469 30.94 -23.42 -9.96
N LYS A 470 31.08 -22.55 -10.97
CA LYS A 470 32.39 -22.06 -11.45
C LYS A 470 32.93 -20.87 -10.66
N ILE A 471 32.16 -20.33 -9.70
CA ILE A 471 32.57 -19.16 -8.92
C ILE A 471 33.71 -19.57 -7.96
N PRO A 472 34.89 -18.93 -8.05
CA PRO A 472 36.02 -19.27 -7.20
C PRO A 472 35.77 -18.97 -5.71
N GLY A 473 36.38 -19.76 -4.83
CA GLY A 473 36.27 -19.56 -3.38
C GLY A 473 37.28 -18.56 -2.82
N ASP A 474 38.41 -18.36 -3.49
CA ASP A 474 39.52 -17.49 -3.08
C ASP A 474 39.43 -16.08 -3.69
N TYR A 475 40.06 -15.11 -3.03
CA TYR A 475 40.00 -13.71 -3.46
C TYR A 475 40.61 -13.44 -4.84
N PRO A 476 41.82 -13.92 -5.18
CA PRO A 476 42.38 -13.74 -6.53
C PRO A 476 41.48 -14.31 -7.64
N GLY A 477 40.97 -15.53 -7.46
CA GLY A 477 40.04 -16.14 -8.40
C GLY A 477 38.76 -15.33 -8.56
N LEU A 478 38.20 -14.83 -7.45
CA LEU A 478 37.00 -13.98 -7.48
C LEU A 478 37.23 -12.66 -8.24
N VAL A 479 38.40 -12.04 -8.12
CA VAL A 479 38.72 -10.82 -8.87
C VAL A 479 38.75 -11.12 -10.37
N THR A 480 39.42 -12.18 -10.79
CA THR A 480 39.46 -12.59 -12.21
C THR A 480 38.05 -12.89 -12.72
N TYR A 481 37.30 -13.72 -11.99
CA TYR A 481 35.94 -14.09 -12.36
C TYR A 481 35.00 -12.89 -12.41
N PHE A 482 35.13 -11.94 -11.47
CA PHE A 482 34.35 -10.71 -11.49
C PHE A 482 34.61 -9.90 -12.76
N ASN A 483 35.86 -9.77 -13.20
CA ASN A 483 36.16 -9.07 -14.45
C ASN A 483 35.57 -9.80 -15.68
N ASP A 484 35.62 -11.14 -15.69
CA ASP A 484 35.08 -11.95 -16.79
C ASP A 484 33.55 -11.93 -16.84
N ILE A 485 32.88 -12.06 -15.68
CA ILE A 485 31.41 -12.15 -15.62
C ILE A 485 30.75 -10.83 -16.01
N LEU A 486 31.40 -9.67 -15.87
CA LEU A 486 30.85 -8.39 -16.32
C LEU A 486 30.63 -8.34 -17.85
N GLN A 487 31.37 -9.15 -18.62
CA GLN A 487 31.25 -9.20 -20.09
C GLN A 487 29.96 -9.88 -20.59
N VAL A 488 29.17 -10.50 -19.70
CA VAL A 488 27.95 -11.22 -20.09
C VAL A 488 26.77 -10.30 -20.40
N ALA A 489 26.87 -9.03 -20.01
CA ALA A 489 25.84 -8.02 -20.24
C ALA A 489 25.69 -7.71 -21.74
N THR A 490 24.47 -7.40 -22.17
CA THR A 490 24.14 -7.11 -23.57
C THR A 490 23.39 -5.80 -23.69
N ALA A 491 23.31 -5.22 -24.88
CA ALA A 491 22.53 -4.00 -25.11
C ALA A 491 21.04 -4.16 -24.72
N GLU A 492 20.48 -5.36 -24.88
CA GLU A 492 19.10 -5.67 -24.50
C GLU A 492 18.95 -5.87 -22.98
N ARG A 493 20.00 -6.37 -22.31
CA ARG A 493 20.04 -6.65 -20.87
C ARG A 493 21.32 -6.06 -20.25
N PRO A 494 21.44 -4.72 -20.16
CA PRO A 494 22.64 -4.07 -19.62
C PRO A 494 22.78 -4.32 -18.12
N LEU A 495 24.01 -4.26 -17.60
CA LEU A 495 24.30 -4.53 -16.19
C LEU A 495 24.71 -3.24 -15.48
N VAL A 496 23.95 -2.85 -14.46
CA VAL A 496 24.25 -1.65 -13.68
C VAL A 496 24.51 -2.03 -12.23
N ILE A 497 25.70 -1.68 -11.73
CA ILE A 497 26.14 -2.01 -10.38
C ILE A 497 26.33 -0.73 -9.55
N PHE A 498 25.66 -0.66 -8.40
CA PHE A 498 25.81 0.40 -7.42
C PHE A 498 26.47 -0.15 -6.15
N PHE A 499 27.65 0.35 -5.83
CA PHE A 499 28.31 0.17 -4.54
C PHE A 499 28.22 1.47 -3.74
N ASP A 500 27.53 1.42 -2.60
CA ASP A 500 27.50 2.52 -1.64
C ASP A 500 28.46 2.23 -0.48
N SER A 501 29.07 3.30 0.05
CA SER A 501 29.90 3.24 1.26
C SER A 501 31.12 2.31 1.17
N LEU A 502 31.89 2.39 0.06
CA LEU A 502 33.15 1.63 -0.13
C LEU A 502 34.17 1.82 1.00
N ASP A 503 34.12 2.97 1.68
CA ASP A 503 34.90 3.29 2.88
C ASP A 503 34.54 2.45 4.11
N GLN A 504 33.39 1.76 4.11
CA GLN A 504 32.93 0.87 5.19
C GLN A 504 33.39 -0.59 5.03
N LEU A 505 34.14 -0.90 3.97
CA LEU A 505 34.75 -2.22 3.81
C LEU A 505 35.83 -2.46 4.88
N ALA A 506 36.03 -3.71 5.28
CA ALA A 506 37.17 -4.08 6.10
C ALA A 506 38.48 -3.89 5.30
N PRO A 507 39.60 -3.53 5.96
CA PRO A 507 40.92 -3.37 5.31
C PRO A 507 41.51 -4.67 4.75
N THR A 508 40.81 -5.80 4.90
CA THR A 508 41.24 -7.11 4.41
C THR A 508 41.44 -7.08 2.89
N HIS A 509 42.42 -7.86 2.41
CA HIS A 509 42.78 -7.92 0.99
C HIS A 509 43.12 -6.56 0.34
N ARG A 510 43.44 -5.53 1.13
CA ARG A 510 43.69 -4.16 0.65
C ARG A 510 42.51 -3.60 -0.15
N ALA A 511 41.28 -3.87 0.30
CA ALA A 511 40.04 -3.50 -0.38
C ALA A 511 39.99 -2.03 -0.85
N PHE A 512 40.52 -1.11 -0.03
CA PHE A 512 40.54 0.34 -0.32
C PHE A 512 41.43 0.75 -1.49
N ASN A 513 42.33 -0.12 -1.95
CA ASN A 513 43.13 0.15 -3.15
C ASN A 513 42.30 -0.04 -4.44
N LEU A 514 41.08 -0.60 -4.34
CA LEU A 514 40.14 -0.82 -5.44
C LEU A 514 40.73 -1.59 -6.63
N ALA A 515 41.81 -2.36 -6.43
CA ALA A 515 42.45 -3.15 -7.49
C ALA A 515 41.56 -4.27 -8.05
N TRP A 516 40.48 -4.61 -7.35
CA TRP A 516 39.47 -5.57 -7.77
C TRP A 516 38.45 -4.98 -8.75
N LEU A 517 38.34 -3.65 -8.82
CA LEU A 517 37.42 -2.95 -9.71
C LEU A 517 38.09 -2.71 -11.08
N PRO A 518 37.46 -3.07 -12.20
CA PRO A 518 38.02 -2.79 -13.53
C PRO A 518 38.19 -1.28 -13.74
N LYS A 519 39.33 -0.90 -14.35
CA LYS A 519 39.56 0.49 -14.79
C LYS A 519 38.70 0.85 -16.00
N LEU A 520 38.49 -0.11 -16.88
CA LEU A 520 37.65 0.00 -18.07
C LEU A 520 36.49 -0.98 -17.94
N LEU A 521 35.27 -0.46 -17.97
CA LEU A 521 34.03 -1.22 -17.94
C LEU A 521 33.76 -1.84 -19.31
N PRO A 522 33.06 -3.00 -19.35
CA PRO A 522 32.46 -3.50 -20.59
C PRO A 522 31.41 -2.52 -21.15
N PRO A 523 31.00 -2.68 -22.41
CA PRO A 523 30.11 -1.72 -23.09
C PRO A 523 28.65 -1.69 -22.61
N HIS A 524 28.19 -2.65 -21.78
CA HIS A 524 26.77 -2.85 -21.46
C HIS A 524 26.51 -3.11 -19.98
#